data_AF-A0A0H4WTV4-F1
#
_entry.id   AF-A0A0H4WTV4-F1
#
_cell.length_a   1.000
_cell.length_b   1.000
_cell.length_c   1.000
_cell.angle_alpha   90.00
_cell.angle_beta   90.00
_cell.angle_gamma   90.00
#
_symmetry.space_group_name_H-M   'P 1'
#
loop_
_entity.id
_entity.type
_entity.pdbx_description
1 polymer ?
#
loop_
_entity_poly.entity_id
_entity_poly.type
_entity_poly.pdbx_seq_one_letter_code
_entity_poly.pdbx_strand_id
1 'polypeptide(L)'
;MQYDPNTIRSYAETLYRRASRIVIMSGVSGFLLSGGFGALFMSAVKDNTTGVLMFGLVGAFIGVTLGRGRALVLQLQAQTALCQVAIEANTRRAADAAVSRSAEVAHRAQVG
;
A
#
# COMPACT_ATOMS: atom_id res chain seq x y z
N MET A 1 -28.11 -7.03 -0.85
CA MET A 1 -26.74 -7.38 -0.46
C MET A 1 -26.31 -6.39 0.60
N GLN A 2 -26.07 -6.82 1.84
CA GLN A 2 -25.64 -5.91 2.92
C GLN A 2 -24.15 -5.59 2.74
N TYR A 3 -23.82 -4.31 2.72
CA TYR A 3 -22.46 -3.82 2.63
C TYR A 3 -21.72 -4.06 3.95
N ASP A 4 -20.63 -4.82 3.92
CA ASP A 4 -19.77 -5.05 5.07
C ASP A 4 -18.45 -4.26 4.95
N PRO A 5 -18.27 -3.16 5.72
CA PRO A 5 -17.08 -2.33 5.68
C PRO A 5 -15.79 -3.08 6.09
N ASN A 6 -15.89 -4.25 6.73
CA ASN A 6 -14.72 -5.07 7.06
C ASN A 6 -14.05 -5.66 5.81
N THR A 7 -14.82 -5.91 4.74
CA THR A 7 -14.30 -6.47 3.48
C THR A 7 -13.34 -5.51 2.79
N ILE A 8 -13.61 -4.20 2.88
CA ILE A 8 -12.76 -3.20 2.22
C ILE A 8 -11.50 -2.92 3.05
N ARG A 9 -11.61 -3.01 4.39
CA ARG A 9 -10.45 -2.98 5.28
C ARG A 9 -9.49 -4.15 4.99
N SER A 10 -10.02 -5.37 4.88
CA SER A 10 -9.19 -6.55 4.59
C SER A 10 -8.53 -6.48 3.20
N TYR A 11 -9.21 -5.87 2.22
CA TYR A 11 -8.64 -5.59 0.90
C TYR A 11 -7.49 -4.56 0.98
N ALA A 12 -7.68 -3.46 1.70
CA ALA A 12 -6.64 -2.45 1.92
C ALA A 12 -5.41 -3.04 2.62
N GLU A 13 -5.60 -3.85 3.67
CA GLU A 13 -4.49 -4.57 4.33
C GLU A 13 -3.73 -5.48 3.36
N THR A 14 -4.45 -6.17 2.48
CA THR A 14 -3.83 -7.05 1.49
C THR A 14 -2.98 -6.27 0.49
N LEU A 15 -3.41 -5.06 0.10
CA LEU A 15 -2.61 -4.16 -0.73
C LEU A 15 -1.35 -3.68 0.00
N TYR A 16 -1.44 -3.33 1.28
CA TYR A 16 -0.27 -2.97 2.09
C TYR A 16 0.72 -4.13 2.24
N ARG A 17 0.23 -5.35 2.50
CA ARG A 17 1.06 -6.58 2.56
C ARG A 17 1.75 -6.87 1.23
N ARG A 18 1.07 -6.61 0.10
CA ARG A 18 1.68 -6.72 -1.24
C ARG A 18 2.75 -5.64 -1.45
N ALA A 19 2.50 -4.41 -1.02
CA ALA A 19 3.44 -3.31 -1.13
C ALA A 19 4.77 -3.63 -0.41
N SER A 20 4.70 -4.11 0.84
CA SER A 20 5.90 -4.50 1.58
C SER A 20 6.63 -5.67 0.92
N ARG A 21 5.90 -6.69 0.46
CA ARG A 21 6.49 -7.84 -0.24
C ARG A 21 7.24 -7.42 -1.51
N ILE A 22 6.73 -6.46 -2.28
CA ILE A 22 7.43 -5.98 -3.49
C ILE A 22 8.76 -5.32 -3.13
N VAL A 23 8.82 -4.48 -2.11
CA VAL A 23 10.07 -3.82 -1.68
C VAL A 23 11.10 -4.86 -1.20
N ILE A 24 10.65 -5.86 -0.43
CA ILE A 24 11.52 -6.92 0.05
C ILE A 24 12.05 -7.74 -1.12
N MET A 25 11.17 -8.21 -2.00
CA MET A 25 11.56 -9.03 -3.15
C MET A 25 12.47 -8.27 -4.11
N SER A 26 12.21 -6.98 -4.35
CA SER A 26 13.06 -6.17 -5.20
C SER A 26 14.44 -5.95 -4.56
N GLY A 27 14.51 -5.69 -3.26
CA GLY A 27 15.78 -5.61 -2.52
C GLY A 27 16.58 -6.91 -2.56
N VAL A 28 15.94 -8.05 -2.28
CA VAL A 28 16.57 -9.37 -2.34
C VAL A 28 17.05 -9.68 -3.76
N SER A 29 16.23 -9.41 -4.78
CA SER A 29 16.62 -9.61 -6.17
C SER A 29 17.82 -8.74 -6.57
N GLY A 30 17.84 -7.48 -6.14
CA GLY A 30 18.97 -6.57 -6.36
C GLY A 30 20.25 -7.04 -5.66
N PHE A 31 20.14 -7.52 -4.42
CA PHE A 31 21.25 -8.10 -3.67
C PHE A 31 21.86 -9.30 -4.40
N LEU A 32 21.01 -10.27 -4.80
CA LEU A 32 21.46 -11.51 -5.44
C LEU A 32 22.08 -11.24 -6.81
N LEU A 33 21.47 -10.39 -7.63
CA LEU A 33 21.98 -10.05 -8.96
C LEU A 33 23.30 -9.29 -8.88
N SER A 34 23.39 -8.25 -8.05
CA SER A 34 24.62 -7.45 -7.94
C SER A 34 25.72 -8.18 -7.18
N GLY A 35 25.37 -8.94 -6.13
CA GLY A 35 26.32 -9.79 -5.40
C GLY A 35 26.90 -10.90 -6.28
N GLY A 36 26.06 -11.57 -7.06
CA GLY A 36 26.53 -12.56 -8.05
C GLY A 36 27.46 -11.95 -9.10
N PHE A 37 27.13 -10.75 -9.59
CA PHE A 37 27.98 -10.02 -10.53
C PHE A 37 29.30 -9.57 -9.89
N GLY A 38 29.26 -9.10 -8.63
CA GLY A 38 30.44 -8.75 -7.85
C GLY A 38 31.35 -9.95 -7.59
N ALA A 39 30.78 -11.13 -7.36
CA ALA A 39 31.54 -12.38 -7.19
C ALA A 39 32.26 -12.79 -8.48
N LEU A 40 31.60 -12.65 -9.64
CA LEU A 40 32.26 -12.85 -10.94
C LEU A 40 33.39 -11.84 -11.16
N PHE A 41 33.12 -10.56 -10.90
CA PHE A 41 34.07 -9.47 -11.15
C PHE A 41 35.31 -9.53 -10.24
N MET A 42 35.12 -9.88 -8.97
CA MET A 42 36.19 -9.99 -7.97
C MET A 42 36.76 -11.41 -7.84
N SER A 43 36.46 -12.33 -8.76
CA SER A 43 36.91 -13.73 -8.68
C SER A 43 38.43 -13.91 -8.66
N ALA A 44 39.19 -12.95 -9.19
CA ALA A 44 40.66 -12.97 -9.21
C ALA A 44 41.33 -12.45 -7.91
N VAL A 45 40.56 -11.93 -6.94
CA VAL A 45 41.08 -11.35 -5.70
C VAL A 45 41.01 -12.38 -4.56
N LYS A 46 42.14 -12.59 -3.87
CA LYS A 46 42.32 -13.61 -2.82
C LYS A 46 41.42 -13.41 -1.59
N ASP A 47 40.90 -12.19 -1.38
CA ASP A 47 39.88 -11.83 -0.40
C ASP A 47 38.80 -10.96 -1.06
N ASN A 48 37.85 -11.61 -1.74
CA ASN A 48 36.78 -10.91 -2.46
C ASN A 48 35.47 -10.80 -1.67
N THR A 49 35.34 -11.48 -0.53
CA THR A 49 34.08 -11.55 0.24
C THR A 49 33.54 -10.16 0.61
N THR A 50 34.41 -9.25 1.05
CA THR A 50 34.03 -7.86 1.36
C THR A 50 33.54 -7.11 0.11
N GLY A 51 34.22 -7.28 -1.03
CA GLY A 51 33.81 -6.68 -2.29
C GLY A 51 32.45 -7.19 -2.75
N VAL A 52 32.24 -8.51 -2.71
CA VAL A 52 30.95 -9.15 -3.05
C VAL A 52 29.82 -8.65 -2.17
N LEU A 53 30.07 -8.52 -0.87
CA LEU A 53 29.09 -7.99 0.08
C LEU A 53 28.74 -6.53 -0.24
N MET A 54 29.73 -5.70 -0.57
CA MET A 54 29.52 -4.30 -0.95
C MET A 54 28.69 -4.17 -2.24
N PHE A 55 29.00 -4.96 -3.28
CA PHE A 55 28.19 -5.02 -4.49
C PHE A 55 26.75 -5.46 -4.18
N GLY A 56 26.59 -6.52 -3.38
CA GLY A 56 25.28 -6.96 -2.92
C GLY A 56 24.49 -5.86 -2.21
N LEU A 57 25.11 -5.14 -1.27
CA LEU A 57 24.47 -4.04 -0.54
C LEU A 57 24.04 -2.88 -1.46
N VAL A 58 24.89 -2.51 -2.43
CA VAL A 58 24.55 -1.49 -3.43
C VAL A 58 23.38 -1.96 -4.28
N GLY A 59 23.41 -3.20 -4.76
CA GLY A 59 22.30 -3.81 -5.50
C GLY A 59 21.01 -3.87 -4.69
N ALA A 60 21.08 -4.21 -3.40
CA ALA A 60 19.94 -4.22 -2.50
C ALA A 60 19.34 -2.82 -2.34
N PHE A 61 20.19 -1.80 -2.16
CA PHE A 61 19.76 -0.41 -2.04
C PHE A 61 19.02 0.05 -3.30
N ILE A 62 19.59 -0.20 -4.48
CA ILE A 62 18.96 0.11 -5.77
C ILE A 62 17.66 -0.70 -5.95
N GLY A 63 17.66 -1.99 -5.58
CA GLY A 63 16.48 -2.83 -5.64
C GLY A 63 15.34 -2.31 -4.76
N VAL A 64 15.65 -1.85 -3.55
CA VAL A 64 14.67 -1.24 -2.62
C VAL A 64 14.15 0.08 -3.19
N THR A 65 15.00 0.97 -3.72
CA THR A 65 14.55 2.26 -4.27
C THR A 65 13.62 2.07 -5.47
N LEU A 66 13.94 1.14 -6.37
CA LEU A 66 13.07 0.77 -7.50
C LEU A 66 11.76 0.10 -7.03
N GLY A 67 11.82 -0.75 -6.00
CA GLY A 67 10.64 -1.40 -5.43
C GLY A 67 9.66 -0.44 -4.74
N ARG A 68 10.18 0.61 -4.11
CA ARG A 68 9.37 1.63 -3.42
C ARG A 68 8.36 2.30 -4.34
N GLY A 69 8.72 2.58 -5.59
CA GLY A 69 7.79 3.17 -6.56
C GLY A 69 6.57 2.29 -6.80
N ARG A 70 6.78 0.99 -7.02
CA ARG A 70 5.68 0.01 -7.19
C ARG A 70 4.86 -0.20 -5.92
N ALA A 71 5.52 -0.20 -4.76
CA ALA A 71 4.86 -0.30 -3.48
C ALA A 71 3.97 0.94 -3.20
N LEU A 72 4.42 2.13 -3.58
CA LEU A 72 3.67 3.37 -3.42
C LEU A 72 2.36 3.35 -4.23
N VAL A 73 2.38 2.81 -5.45
CA VAL A 73 1.16 2.63 -6.26
C VAL A 73 0.13 1.75 -5.53
N LEU A 74 0.55 0.64 -4.92
CA LEU A 74 -0.34 -0.23 -4.15
C LEU A 74 -0.88 0.46 -2.88
N GLN A 75 -0.04 1.24 -2.20
CA GLN A 75 -0.46 2.03 -1.05
C GLN A 75 -1.48 3.10 -1.43
N LEU A 76 -1.27 3.78 -2.56
CA LEU A 76 -2.21 4.76 -3.09
C LEU A 76 -3.55 4.11 -3.45
N GLN A 77 -3.54 2.94 -4.10
CA GLN A 77 -4.77 2.18 -4.37
C GLN A 77 -5.53 1.78 -3.10
N ALA A 78 -4.82 1.43 -2.03
CA ALA A 78 -5.44 1.12 -0.74
C ALA A 78 -6.11 2.37 -0.15
N GLN A 79 -5.43 3.51 -0.19
CA GLN A 79 -5.98 4.77 0.32
C GLN A 79 -7.19 5.25 -0.50
N THR A 80 -7.16 5.13 -1.83
CA THR A 80 -8.31 5.50 -2.67
C THR A 80 -9.53 4.64 -2.36
N ALA A 81 -9.33 3.33 -2.16
CA ALA A 81 -10.41 2.44 -1.75
C ALA A 81 -11.01 2.86 -0.40
N LEU A 82 -10.17 3.14 0.60
CA LEU A 82 -10.64 3.61 1.92
C LEU A 82 -11.36 4.96 1.85
N CYS A 83 -10.88 5.89 1.01
CA CYS A 83 -11.54 7.17 0.79
C CYS A 83 -12.94 7.00 0.22
N GLN A 84 -13.11 6.11 -0.76
CA GLN A 84 -14.42 5.82 -1.36
C GLN A 84 -15.41 5.26 -0.32
N VAL A 85 -14.96 4.36 0.54
CA VAL A 85 -15.78 3.86 1.66
C VAL A 85 -16.20 4.99 2.60
N ALA A 86 -15.27 5.87 2.95
CA ALA A 86 -15.56 6.99 3.83
C ALA A 86 -16.57 7.96 3.21
N ILE A 87 -16.46 8.23 1.91
CA ILE A 87 -17.40 9.06 1.17
C ILE A 87 -18.79 8.41 1.18
N GLU A 88 -18.90 7.13 0.83
CA GLU A 88 -20.17 6.40 0.82
C GLU A 88 -20.84 6.42 2.21
N ALA A 89 -20.07 6.16 3.27
CA ALA A 89 -20.56 6.19 4.65
C ALA A 89 -21.03 7.58 5.06
N ASN A 90 -20.29 8.63 4.71
CA ASN A 90 -20.68 10.01 4.99
C ASN A 90 -21.91 10.45 4.20
N THR A 91 -22.01 10.07 2.92
CA THR A 91 -23.16 10.36 2.07
C THR A 91 -24.43 9.69 2.60
N ARG A 92 -24.35 8.43 3.05
CA ARG A 92 -25.49 7.76 3.70
C ARG A 92 -25.94 8.48 4.97
N ARG A 93 -25.01 8.81 5.87
CA ARG A 93 -25.34 9.55 7.11
C ARG A 93 -25.96 10.92 6.81
N ALA A 94 -25.45 11.63 5.80
CA ALA A 94 -25.98 12.92 5.39
C ALA A 94 -27.40 12.81 4.82
N ALA A 95 -27.68 11.74 4.05
CA ALA A 95 -29.02 11.45 3.55
C ALA A 95 -29.99 11.13 4.69
N ASP A 96 -29.61 10.26 5.63
CA ASP A 96 -30.43 9.91 6.80
C ASP A 96 -30.75 11.14 7.67
N ALA A 97 -29.77 12.02 7.87
CA ALA A 97 -29.94 13.28 8.61
C ALA A 97 -30.81 14.30 7.85
N ALA A 98 -30.77 14.31 6.52
CA ALA A 98 -31.66 15.14 5.71
C ALA A 98 -33.12 14.66 5.82
N VAL A 99 -33.36 13.35 5.69
CA VAL A 99 -34.70 12.75 5.86
C VAL A 99 -35.26 13.04 7.24
N SER A 100 -34.46 12.87 8.29
CA SER A 100 -34.88 13.14 9.68
C SER A 100 -35.27 14.61 9.89
N ARG A 101 -34.49 15.56 9.34
CA ARG A 101 -34.80 16.99 9.40
C ARG A 101 -36.07 17.34 8.63
N SER A 102 -36.28 16.76 7.45
CA SER A 102 -37.52 16.98 6.69
C SER A 102 -38.75 16.46 7.44
N ALA A 103 -38.65 15.30 8.11
CA ALA A 103 -39.72 14.76 8.95
C ALA A 103 -40.03 15.66 10.16
N GLU A 104 -39.01 16.18 10.83
CA GLU A 104 -39.16 17.13 11.94
C GLU A 104 -39.86 18.43 11.51
N VAL A 105 -39.48 19.00 10.37
CA VAL A 105 -40.10 20.20 9.80
C VAL A 105 -41.57 19.94 9.45
N ALA A 106 -41.89 18.81 8.84
CA ALA A 106 -43.25 18.44 8.50
C ALA A 106 -44.13 18.25 9.75
N HIS A 107 -43.60 17.62 10.80
CA HIS A 107 -44.28 17.50 12.09
C HIS A 107 -44.53 18.88 12.69
N ARG A 108 -43.53 19.76 12.74
CA ARG A 108 -43.65 21.10 13.32
C ARG A 108 -44.70 21.97 12.61
N ALA A 109 -44.86 21.79 11.30
CA ALA A 109 -45.89 22.47 10.51
C ALA A 109 -47.33 21.98 10.77
N GLN A 110 -47.51 20.82 11.41
CA GLN A 110 -48.84 20.26 11.71
C GLN A 110 -49.35 20.60 13.13
N VAL A 111 -48.45 20.99 14.04
CA VAL A 111 -48.77 21.30 15.45
C VAL A 111 -48.72 22.79 15.80
N GLY A 112 -48.37 23.64 14.83
CA GLY A 112 -48.43 25.10 14.94
C GLY A 112 -49.62 25.66 14.18
#